data_AF-A0ABD6FFG8-F1
#
_entry.id   AF-A0ABD6FFG8-F1
#
_cell.length_a   1.000
_cell.length_b   1.000
_cell.length_c   1.000
_cell.angle_alpha   90.00
_cell.angle_beta   90.00
_cell.angle_gamma   90.00
#
_symmetry.space_group_name_H-M   'P 1'
#
loop_
_entity.id
_entity.type
_entity.pdbx_description
1 polymer ?
#
loop_
_entity_poly.entity_id
_entity_poly.type
_entity_poly.pdbx_seq_one_letter_code
_entity_poly.pdbx_strand_id
1 'polypeptide(L)'
;MNVIQKSRTATPNPVKVVIEPRVTDRDPDKYERRLKRQNTILAVATPIVLILLWELAARGGIIDVRFFPPPSSIAVTGWELVENGMLPTALLVTIRTLLIGLVVGNVVGTVVGMAMGLVRPLRAAFDPLLSGLYTVPKLAVLPLFMLLLGLGEPPRIVVVAIGSFFIAWITMLEATMGVAHGYLETAESLELTRGQRLRRVLVPAVLPEYFVGLRIAVGNAVLLIVGVEFVMSSEGIGSLIWRSWQIFATERMYAGIVCVGLLGYVLTKLVTIAARVAVPWGPKSMKRRR
;
A
#
# COMPACT_ATOMS: atom_id res chain seq x y z
N MET A 1 0.41 59.79 -61.24
CA MET A 1 -0.08 60.66 -60.14
C MET A 1 -1.15 59.87 -59.40
N ASN A 2 -0.98 59.67 -58.08
CA ASN A 2 -1.93 59.11 -57.10
C ASN A 2 -2.41 57.66 -57.28
N VAL A 3 -2.65 56.82 -56.28
CA VAL A 3 -2.33 56.69 -54.84
C VAL A 3 -2.70 55.22 -54.59
N ILE A 4 -1.76 54.36 -54.16
CA ILE A 4 -2.10 52.99 -53.72
C ILE A 4 -2.49 53.07 -52.24
N GLN A 5 -3.80 52.97 -51.97
CA GLN A 5 -4.33 52.90 -50.60
C GLN A 5 -3.89 51.60 -49.92
N LYS A 6 -3.18 51.78 -48.82
CA LYS A 6 -2.72 50.78 -47.86
C LYS A 6 -3.92 50.05 -47.25
N SER A 7 -4.07 48.74 -47.51
CA SER A 7 -5.06 47.92 -46.80
C SER A 7 -4.65 47.80 -45.32
N ARG A 8 -5.48 48.36 -44.44
CA ARG A 8 -5.35 48.16 -42.99
C ARG A 8 -5.95 46.80 -42.65
N THR A 9 -5.10 45.87 -42.22
CA THR A 9 -5.50 44.65 -41.52
C THR A 9 -6.22 45.04 -40.23
N ALA A 10 -7.50 44.68 -40.12
CA ALA A 10 -8.25 44.84 -38.88
C ALA A 10 -7.69 43.87 -37.83
N THR A 11 -7.08 44.39 -36.77
CA THR A 11 -6.73 43.61 -35.58
C THR A 11 -8.02 43.07 -34.94
N PRO A 12 -8.17 41.75 -34.72
CA PRO A 12 -9.34 41.22 -34.06
C PRO A 12 -9.42 41.78 -32.63
N ASN A 13 -10.59 42.29 -32.28
CA ASN A 13 -10.88 42.88 -30.98
C ASN A 13 -10.59 41.84 -29.87
N PRO A 14 -9.78 42.13 -28.84
CA PRO A 14 -9.49 41.16 -27.79
C PRO A 14 -10.79 40.79 -27.09
N VAL A 15 -11.21 39.53 -27.22
CA VAL A 15 -12.33 38.97 -26.47
C VAL A 15 -11.95 39.04 -25.00
N LYS A 16 -12.52 40.00 -24.26
CA LYS A 16 -12.44 40.04 -22.80
C LYS A 16 -13.14 38.80 -22.26
N VAL A 17 -12.38 37.76 -21.98
CA VAL A 17 -12.86 36.61 -21.19
C VAL A 17 -13.03 37.12 -19.76
N VAL A 18 -14.23 37.58 -19.44
CA VAL A 18 -14.60 37.90 -18.06
C VAL A 18 -14.76 36.56 -17.34
N ILE A 19 -13.71 36.13 -16.65
CA ILE A 19 -13.80 34.99 -15.74
C ILE A 19 -14.57 35.49 -14.52
N GLU A 20 -15.87 35.22 -14.48
CA GLU A 20 -16.64 35.46 -13.26
C GLU A 20 -16.12 34.52 -12.17
N PRO A 21 -15.75 35.05 -10.98
CA PRO A 21 -15.28 34.21 -9.89
C PRO A 21 -16.39 33.24 -9.51
N ARG A 22 -16.08 31.94 -9.55
CA ARG A 22 -17.01 30.89 -9.13
C ARG A 22 -17.33 31.09 -7.65
N VAL A 23 -18.43 30.51 -7.16
CA VAL A 23 -18.77 30.52 -5.72
C VAL A 23 -17.61 29.97 -4.87
N THR A 24 -16.77 29.10 -5.45
CA THR A 24 -15.53 28.57 -4.86
C THR A 24 -14.42 29.60 -4.69
N ASP A 25 -14.39 30.64 -5.53
CA ASP A 25 -13.33 31.66 -5.57
C ASP A 25 -13.65 32.86 -4.66
N ARG A 26 -14.90 32.99 -4.22
CA ARG A 26 -15.36 34.05 -3.31
C ARG A 26 -14.90 33.85 -1.87
N ASP A 27 -14.72 32.60 -1.43
CA ASP A 27 -14.21 32.24 -0.10
C ASP A 27 -13.58 30.83 -0.12
N PRO A 28 -12.32 30.70 -0.58
CA PRO A 28 -11.65 29.41 -0.74
C PRO A 28 -11.47 28.68 0.61
N ASP A 29 -11.26 29.40 1.70
CA ASP A 29 -11.07 28.82 3.04
C ASP A 29 -12.35 28.16 3.58
N LYS A 30 -13.53 28.80 3.41
CA LYS A 30 -14.81 28.19 3.78
C LYS A 30 -15.14 26.98 2.92
N TYR A 31 -14.85 27.05 1.61
CA TYR A 31 -15.06 25.92 0.70
C TYR A 31 -14.19 24.71 1.08
N GLU A 32 -12.90 24.92 1.34
CA GLU A 32 -11.99 23.84 1.79
C GLU A 32 -12.41 23.23 3.13
N ARG A 33 -12.80 24.05 4.12
CA ARG A 33 -13.28 23.56 5.43
C ARG A 33 -14.56 22.73 5.29
N ARG A 34 -15.50 23.19 4.46
CA ARG A 34 -16.76 22.47 4.17
C ARG A 34 -16.48 21.13 3.51
N LEU A 35 -15.62 21.09 2.49
CA LEU A 35 -15.22 19.84 1.82
C LEU A 35 -14.51 18.88 2.78
N LYS A 36 -13.57 19.35 3.61
CA LYS A 36 -12.90 18.50 4.61
C LYS A 36 -13.88 17.92 5.61
N ARG A 37 -14.82 18.73 6.10
CA ARG A 37 -15.87 18.28 7.03
C ARG A 37 -16.78 17.26 6.35
N GLN A 38 -17.24 17.53 5.13
CA GLN A 38 -18.06 16.59 4.35
C GLN A 38 -17.32 15.28 4.10
N ASN A 39 -16.07 15.32 3.64
CA ASN A 39 -15.26 14.12 3.40
C ASN A 39 -15.02 13.32 4.68
N THR A 40 -14.81 13.99 5.81
CA THR A 40 -14.62 13.31 7.10
C THR A 40 -15.91 12.69 7.60
N ILE A 41 -17.04 13.41 7.48
CA ILE A 41 -18.37 12.89 7.81
C ILE A 41 -18.68 11.68 6.93
N LEU A 42 -18.49 11.78 5.61
CA LEU A 42 -18.72 10.67 4.69
C LEU A 42 -17.79 9.48 4.97
N ALA A 43 -16.51 9.71 5.26
CA ALA A 43 -15.57 8.64 5.56
C ALA A 43 -15.92 7.85 6.83
N VAL A 44 -16.59 8.48 7.81
CA VAL A 44 -17.01 7.84 9.07
C VAL A 44 -18.45 7.33 9.02
N ALA A 45 -19.37 8.11 8.46
CA ALA A 45 -20.78 7.77 8.37
C ALA A 45 -21.02 6.58 7.45
N THR A 46 -20.33 6.49 6.31
CA THR A 46 -20.52 5.39 5.35
C THR A 46 -20.29 4.01 5.98
N PRO A 47 -19.15 3.69 6.62
CA PRO A 47 -18.97 2.38 7.24
C PRO A 47 -19.95 2.12 8.40
N ILE A 48 -20.30 3.14 9.19
CA ILE A 48 -21.28 3.00 10.29
C ILE A 48 -22.66 2.65 9.74
N VAL A 49 -23.14 3.36 8.72
CA VAL A 49 -24.43 3.09 8.09
C VAL A 49 -24.45 1.69 7.49
N LEU A 50 -23.38 1.25 6.83
CA LEU A 50 -23.28 -0.11 6.30
C LEU A 50 -23.34 -1.18 7.40
N ILE A 51 -22.63 -0.99 8.51
CA ILE A 51 -22.67 -1.91 9.66
C ILE A 51 -24.07 -1.95 10.28
N LEU A 52 -24.73 -0.80 10.44
CA LEU A 52 -26.09 -0.73 10.98
C LEU A 52 -27.10 -1.41 10.05
N LEU A 53 -27.01 -1.18 8.75
CA LEU A 53 -27.87 -1.84 7.77
C LEU A 53 -27.67 -3.36 7.79
N TRP A 54 -26.43 -3.84 7.90
CA TRP A 54 -26.13 -5.27 8.04
C TRP A 54 -26.71 -5.85 9.34
N GLU A 55 -26.51 -5.18 10.48
CA GLU A 55 -27.06 -5.60 11.78
C GLU A 55 -28.59 -5.71 11.75
N LEU A 56 -29.27 -4.69 11.22
CA LEU A 56 -30.73 -4.67 11.10
C LEU A 56 -31.24 -5.73 10.14
N ALA A 57 -30.57 -5.94 9.01
CA ALA A 57 -30.95 -6.97 8.05
C ALA A 57 -30.80 -8.38 8.62
N ALA A 58 -29.72 -8.65 9.36
CA ALA A 58 -29.50 -9.94 10.04
C ALA A 58 -30.53 -10.19 11.13
N ARG A 59 -30.77 -9.21 12.01
CA ARG A 59 -31.76 -9.34 13.11
C ARG A 59 -33.20 -9.39 12.62
N GLY A 60 -33.51 -8.68 11.53
CA GLY A 60 -34.82 -8.68 10.91
C GLY A 60 -35.14 -9.94 10.10
N GLY A 61 -34.20 -10.89 9.98
CA GLY A 61 -34.38 -12.10 9.17
C GLY A 61 -34.41 -11.86 7.66
N ILE A 62 -33.95 -10.69 7.20
CA ILE A 62 -33.88 -10.33 5.77
C ILE A 62 -32.76 -11.14 5.10
N ILE A 63 -31.69 -11.45 5.84
CA ILE A 63 -30.57 -12.25 5.40
C ILE A 63 -30.39 -13.46 6.33
N ASP A 64 -29.86 -14.56 5.77
CA ASP A 64 -29.61 -15.78 6.53
C ASP A 64 -28.41 -15.60 7.48
N VAL A 65 -28.70 -15.56 8.77
CA VAL A 65 -27.75 -15.35 9.87
C VAL A 65 -26.66 -16.42 9.91
N ARG A 66 -26.92 -17.62 9.35
CA ARG A 66 -25.91 -18.68 9.25
C ARG A 66 -24.74 -18.27 8.37
N PHE A 67 -24.98 -17.49 7.33
CA PHE A 67 -23.95 -16.98 6.41
C PHE A 67 -23.51 -15.56 6.76
N PHE A 68 -24.44 -14.72 7.25
CA PHE A 68 -24.20 -13.31 7.54
C PHE A 68 -24.58 -13.00 8.99
N PRO A 69 -23.80 -13.48 9.98
CA PRO A 69 -24.08 -13.20 11.38
C PRO A 69 -24.06 -11.70 11.66
N PRO A 70 -24.88 -11.20 12.60
CA PRO A 70 -24.91 -9.79 12.93
C PRO A 70 -23.52 -9.30 13.40
N PRO A 71 -23.04 -8.13 12.97
CA PRO A 71 -21.80 -7.51 13.45
C PRO A 71 -21.59 -7.58 14.97
N SER A 72 -22.67 -7.44 15.75
CA SER A 72 -22.63 -7.56 17.21
C SER A 72 -22.20 -8.95 17.70
N SER A 73 -22.65 -10.06 17.09
CA SER A 73 -22.23 -11.41 17.48
C SER A 73 -20.78 -11.68 17.08
N ILE A 74 -20.36 -11.19 15.91
CA ILE A 74 -18.95 -11.23 15.48
C ILE A 74 -18.05 -10.54 16.51
N ALA A 75 -18.49 -9.40 17.06
CA ALA A 75 -17.73 -8.68 18.08
C ALA A 75 -17.63 -9.46 19.40
N VAL A 76 -18.74 -10.07 19.86
CA VAL A 76 -18.76 -10.91 21.07
C VAL A 76 -17.85 -12.13 20.89
N THR A 77 -18.02 -12.89 19.81
CA THR A 77 -17.16 -14.06 19.52
C THR A 77 -15.70 -13.66 19.33
N GLY A 78 -15.44 -12.51 18.71
CA GLY A 78 -14.10 -11.96 18.59
C GLY A 78 -13.46 -11.71 19.95
N TRP A 79 -14.22 -11.17 20.90
CA TRP A 79 -13.76 -10.96 22.28
C TRP A 79 -13.50 -12.28 23.02
N GLU A 80 -14.40 -13.26 22.89
CA GLU A 80 -14.19 -14.61 23.45
C GLU A 80 -12.91 -15.26 22.91
N LEU A 81 -12.63 -15.12 21.61
CA LEU A 81 -11.40 -15.61 20.99
C LEU A 81 -10.14 -14.86 21.46
N VAL A 82 -10.28 -13.62 21.94
CA VAL A 82 -9.21 -12.87 22.58
C VAL A 82 -8.97 -13.40 23.99
N GLU A 83 -10.02 -13.55 24.80
CA GLU A 83 -9.93 -14.01 26.19
C GLU A 83 -9.38 -15.44 26.29
N ASN A 84 -9.77 -16.33 25.38
CA ASN A 84 -9.29 -17.72 25.37
C ASN A 84 -7.89 -17.88 24.73
N GLY A 85 -7.27 -16.80 24.26
CA GLY A 85 -5.93 -16.79 23.70
C GLY A 85 -5.80 -17.33 22.27
N MET A 86 -6.88 -17.80 21.62
CA MET A 86 -6.81 -18.32 20.25
C MET A 86 -6.45 -17.23 19.23
N LEU A 87 -7.14 -16.09 19.27
CA LEU A 87 -6.91 -14.99 18.31
C LEU A 87 -5.56 -14.29 18.53
N PRO A 88 -5.12 -13.96 19.76
CA PRO A 88 -3.82 -13.36 19.99
C PRO A 88 -2.65 -14.26 19.59
N THR A 89 -2.75 -15.57 19.87
CA THR A 89 -1.72 -16.54 19.47
C THR A 89 -1.63 -16.65 17.95
N ALA A 90 -2.77 -16.76 17.27
CA ALA A 90 -2.82 -16.76 15.81
C ALA A 90 -2.25 -15.45 15.22
N LEU A 91 -2.64 -14.30 15.76
CA LEU A 91 -2.16 -12.99 15.34
C LEU A 91 -0.64 -12.86 15.50
N LEU A 92 -0.08 -13.32 16.62
CA LEU A 92 1.36 -13.24 16.88
C LEU A 92 2.16 -14.06 15.86
N VAL A 93 1.72 -15.28 15.55
CA VAL A 93 2.34 -16.15 14.54
C VAL A 93 2.32 -15.46 13.17
N THR A 94 1.15 -14.95 12.75
CA THR A 94 1.01 -14.25 11.47
C THR A 94 1.88 -12.99 11.41
N ILE A 95 1.90 -12.16 12.46
CA ILE A 95 2.72 -10.96 12.53
C ILE A 95 4.20 -11.29 12.43
N ARG A 96 4.69 -12.28 13.19
CA ARG A 96 6.11 -12.65 13.22
C ARG A 96 6.58 -13.07 11.83
N THR A 97 5.88 -14.02 11.22
CA THR A 97 6.22 -14.53 9.89
C THR A 97 6.12 -13.42 8.84
N LEU A 98 5.08 -12.58 8.91
CA LEU A 98 4.90 -11.45 8.00
C LEU A 98 6.04 -10.45 8.12
N LEU A 99 6.42 -10.04 9.33
CA LEU A 99 7.46 -9.03 9.53
C LEU A 99 8.83 -9.52 9.08
N ILE A 100 9.19 -10.78 9.39
CA ILE A 100 10.46 -11.36 8.94
C ILE A 100 10.50 -11.41 7.41
N GLY A 101 9.46 -11.96 6.79
CA GLY A 101 9.39 -12.05 5.33
C GLY A 101 9.43 -10.68 4.66
N LEU A 102 8.61 -9.73 5.15
CA LEU A 102 8.56 -8.37 4.65
C LEU A 102 9.91 -7.67 4.77
N VAL A 103 10.58 -7.72 5.92
CA VAL A 103 11.87 -7.05 6.12
C VAL A 103 12.93 -7.66 5.22
N VAL A 104 13.07 -8.98 5.19
CA VAL A 104 14.08 -9.66 4.37
C VAL A 104 13.85 -9.36 2.89
N GLY A 105 12.63 -9.58 2.41
CA GLY A 105 12.26 -9.35 1.00
C GLY A 105 12.45 -7.89 0.60
N ASN A 106 11.94 -6.96 1.40
CA ASN A 106 11.99 -5.54 1.09
C ASN A 106 13.43 -5.00 1.11
N VAL A 107 14.26 -5.39 2.08
CA VAL A 107 15.67 -4.95 2.14
C VAL A 107 16.43 -5.46 0.91
N VAL A 108 16.33 -6.75 0.60
CA VAL A 108 17.02 -7.34 -0.56
C VAL A 108 16.52 -6.71 -1.86
N GLY A 109 15.20 -6.57 -2.03
CA GLY A 109 14.60 -5.97 -3.22
C GLY A 109 15.01 -4.51 -3.41
N THR A 110 15.05 -3.73 -2.34
CA THR A 110 15.51 -2.33 -2.38
C THR A 110 16.96 -2.23 -2.81
N VAL A 111 17.85 -3.06 -2.25
CA VAL A 111 19.27 -3.07 -2.61
C VAL A 111 19.44 -3.43 -4.09
N VAL A 112 18.76 -4.47 -4.56
CA VAL A 112 18.82 -4.91 -5.97
C VAL A 112 18.24 -3.84 -6.90
N GLY A 113 17.08 -3.25 -6.58
CA GLY A 113 16.44 -2.22 -7.39
C GLY A 113 17.30 -0.96 -7.51
N MET A 114 17.87 -0.50 -6.39
CA MET A 114 18.81 0.62 -6.38
C MET A 114 20.08 0.31 -7.20
N ALA A 115 20.66 -0.88 -7.03
CA ALA A 115 21.86 -1.28 -7.75
C ALA A 115 21.60 -1.33 -9.28
N MET A 116 20.46 -1.88 -9.70
CA MET A 116 20.07 -1.92 -11.11
C MET A 116 19.74 -0.52 -11.67
N GLY A 117 19.15 0.37 -10.86
CA GLY A 117 18.92 1.76 -11.25
C GLY A 117 20.22 2.53 -11.47
N LEU A 118 21.26 2.22 -10.69
CA LEU A 118 22.58 2.85 -10.77
C LEU A 118 23.50 2.25 -11.83
N VAL A 119 23.42 0.94 -12.08
CA VAL A 119 24.38 0.17 -12.88
C VAL A 119 23.69 -0.40 -14.12
N ARG A 120 23.87 0.28 -15.27
CA ARG A 120 23.24 -0.11 -16.55
C ARG A 120 23.48 -1.58 -16.96
N PRO A 121 24.71 -2.14 -16.86
CA PRO A 121 24.94 -3.55 -17.19
C PRO A 121 24.18 -4.51 -16.28
N LEU A 122 24.07 -4.20 -14.98
CA LEU A 122 23.33 -5.02 -14.02
C LEU A 122 21.85 -5.07 -14.40
N ARG A 123 21.28 -3.91 -14.75
CA ARG A 123 19.90 -3.84 -15.24
C ARG A 123 19.72 -4.65 -16.52
N ALA A 124 20.58 -4.46 -17.52
CA ALA A 124 20.48 -5.19 -18.78
C ALA A 124 20.56 -6.73 -18.60
N ALA A 125 21.35 -7.21 -17.63
CA ALA A 125 21.49 -8.63 -17.34
C ALA A 125 20.30 -9.23 -16.57
N PHE A 126 19.81 -8.54 -15.54
CA PHE A 126 18.83 -9.10 -14.60
C PHE A 126 17.37 -8.71 -14.87
N ASP A 127 17.13 -7.56 -15.52
CA ASP A 127 15.77 -7.04 -15.70
C ASP A 127 14.85 -7.98 -16.50
N PRO A 128 15.29 -8.61 -17.62
CA PRO A 128 14.45 -9.56 -18.34
C PRO A 128 14.11 -10.80 -17.49
N LEU A 129 15.09 -11.31 -16.73
CA LEU A 129 14.92 -12.49 -15.88
C LEU A 129 13.96 -12.22 -14.72
N LEU A 130 14.17 -11.12 -13.99
CA LEU A 130 13.34 -10.75 -12.86
C LEU A 130 11.93 -10.36 -13.30
N SER A 131 11.77 -9.70 -14.45
CA SER A 131 10.47 -9.40 -15.03
C SER A 131 9.71 -10.67 -15.41
N GLY A 132 10.39 -11.68 -15.95
CA GLY A 132 9.80 -13.00 -16.22
C GLY A 132 9.36 -13.71 -14.94
N LEU A 133 10.21 -13.74 -13.91
CA LEU A 133 9.88 -14.36 -12.62
C LEU A 133 8.78 -13.61 -11.85
N TYR A 134 8.66 -12.30 -12.08
CA TYR A 134 7.62 -11.48 -11.47
C TYR A 134 6.21 -11.91 -11.88
N THR A 135 5.98 -12.51 -13.05
CA THR A 135 4.62 -12.94 -13.44
C THR A 135 4.19 -14.23 -12.75
N VAL A 136 5.13 -14.99 -12.19
CA VAL A 136 4.85 -16.26 -11.51
C VAL A 136 4.01 -16.01 -10.25
N PRO A 137 2.87 -16.71 -10.07
CA PRO A 137 2.09 -16.64 -8.84
C PRO A 137 2.91 -17.16 -7.64
N LYS A 138 3.17 -16.30 -6.66
CA LYS A 138 4.05 -16.62 -5.53
C LYS A 138 3.44 -17.67 -4.60
N LEU A 139 2.11 -17.78 -4.58
CA LEU A 139 1.42 -18.87 -3.88
C LEU A 139 1.61 -20.22 -4.59
N ALA A 140 1.74 -20.25 -5.92
CA ALA A 140 1.88 -21.51 -6.67
C ALA A 140 3.24 -22.20 -6.45
N VAL A 141 4.26 -21.44 -6.05
CA VAL A 141 5.59 -22.00 -5.70
C VAL A 141 5.68 -22.49 -4.26
N LEU A 142 4.63 -22.31 -3.45
CA LEU A 142 4.62 -22.72 -2.04
C LEU A 142 4.93 -24.22 -1.85
N PRO A 143 4.35 -25.17 -2.61
CA PRO A 143 4.66 -26.59 -2.47
C PRO A 143 6.13 -26.93 -2.75
N LEU A 144 6.78 -26.21 -3.68
CA LEU A 144 8.20 -26.38 -3.95
C LEU A 144 9.04 -26.01 -2.73
N PHE A 145 8.72 -24.89 -2.07
CA PHE A 145 9.43 -24.51 -0.84
C PHE A 145 9.14 -25.45 0.32
N MET A 146 7.97 -26.05 0.39
CA MET A 146 7.67 -27.09 1.38
C MET A 146 8.52 -28.35 1.14
N LEU A 147 8.70 -28.73 -0.12
CA LEU A 147 9.57 -29.85 -0.49
C LEU A 147 11.04 -29.57 -0.11
N LEU A 148 11.52 -28.36 -0.36
CA LEU A 148 12.93 -27.99 -0.17
C LEU A 148 13.29 -27.64 1.29
N LEU A 149 12.40 -26.93 1.99
CA LEU A 149 12.65 -26.37 3.32
C LEU A 149 11.88 -27.11 4.43
N GLY A 150 11.11 -28.13 4.07
CA GLY A 150 10.24 -28.86 4.98
C GLY A 150 8.94 -28.12 5.31
N LEU A 151 8.17 -28.69 6.24
CA LEU A 151 6.94 -28.10 6.74
C LEU A 151 7.22 -27.10 7.86
N GLY A 152 6.33 -26.11 8.04
CA GLY A 152 6.40 -25.19 9.17
C GLY A 152 6.54 -23.72 8.78
N GLU A 153 7.36 -22.96 9.51
CA GLU A 153 7.53 -21.52 9.33
C GLU A 153 8.38 -21.10 8.10
N PRO A 154 9.50 -21.77 7.77
CA PRO A 154 10.42 -21.28 6.72
C PRO A 154 9.78 -21.06 5.34
N PRO A 155 8.96 -22.00 4.78
CA PRO A 155 8.30 -21.77 3.49
C PRO A 155 7.38 -20.55 3.50
N ARG A 156 6.72 -20.28 4.64
CA ARG A 156 5.82 -19.13 4.79
C ARG A 156 6.58 -17.82 4.71
N ILE A 157 7.71 -17.74 5.43
CA ILE A 157 8.61 -16.58 5.39
C ILE A 157 9.10 -16.34 3.96
N VAL A 158 9.55 -17.39 3.27
CA VAL A 158 10.12 -17.28 1.93
C VAL A 158 9.09 -16.77 0.91
N VAL A 159 7.86 -17.26 0.93
CA VAL A 159 6.82 -16.78 0.01
C VAL A 159 6.48 -15.30 0.25
N VAL A 160 6.37 -14.88 1.52
CA VAL A 160 6.17 -13.47 1.86
C VAL A 160 7.37 -12.60 1.45
N ALA A 161 8.59 -13.11 1.65
CA ALA A 161 9.82 -12.43 1.26
C ALA A 161 9.92 -12.24 -0.25
N ILE A 162 9.63 -13.26 -1.05
CA ILE A 162 9.62 -13.17 -2.51
C ILE A 162 8.57 -12.16 -2.97
N GLY A 163 7.36 -12.20 -2.41
CA GLY A 163 6.31 -11.24 -2.74
C GLY A 163 6.71 -9.79 -2.44
N SER A 164 7.38 -9.56 -1.32
CA SER A 164 7.85 -8.23 -0.91
C SER A 164 9.08 -7.79 -1.72
N PHE A 165 9.97 -8.73 -2.05
CA PHE A 165 11.17 -8.51 -2.85
C PHE A 165 10.83 -7.88 -4.21
N PHE A 166 9.91 -8.48 -4.95
CA PHE A 166 9.60 -7.99 -6.29
C PHE A 166 8.99 -6.59 -6.29
N ILE A 167 8.10 -6.29 -5.33
CA ILE A 167 7.52 -4.95 -5.20
C ILE A 167 8.60 -3.93 -4.85
N ALA A 168 9.46 -4.24 -3.88
CA ALA A 168 10.56 -3.36 -3.47
C ALA A 168 11.57 -3.16 -4.60
N TRP A 169 11.92 -4.20 -5.33
CA TRP A 169 12.81 -4.14 -6.49
C TRP A 169 12.26 -3.20 -7.58
N ILE A 170 11.03 -3.42 -8.05
CA ILE A 170 10.42 -2.63 -9.12
C ILE A 170 10.31 -1.15 -8.69
N THR A 171 9.75 -0.91 -7.50
CA THR A 171 9.51 0.45 -7.02
C THR A 171 10.81 1.21 -6.78
N MET A 172 11.85 0.55 -6.26
CA MET A 172 13.14 1.18 -6.04
C MET A 172 13.90 1.41 -7.35
N LEU A 173 13.81 0.49 -8.31
CA LEU A 173 14.37 0.65 -9.64
C LEU A 173 13.78 1.89 -10.32
N GLU A 174 12.45 2.00 -10.38
CA GLU A 174 11.75 3.15 -10.96
C GLU A 174 12.09 4.45 -10.23
N ALA A 175 12.07 4.46 -8.89
CA ALA A 175 12.44 5.64 -8.11
C ALA A 175 13.86 6.12 -8.40
N THR A 176 14.80 5.18 -8.57
CA THR A 176 16.20 5.50 -8.86
C THR A 176 16.37 6.06 -10.28
N MET A 177 15.65 5.51 -11.25
CA MET A 177 15.69 5.97 -12.65
C MET A 177 14.93 7.29 -12.85
N GLY A 178 13.90 7.55 -12.03
CA GLY A 178 13.05 8.73 -12.09
C GLY A 178 13.68 9.99 -11.51
N VAL A 179 14.86 9.90 -10.86
CA VAL A 179 15.55 11.07 -10.31
C VAL A 179 15.94 12.03 -11.43
N ALA A 180 15.46 13.28 -11.34
CA ALA A 180 15.68 14.29 -12.36
C ALA A 180 17.18 14.53 -12.61
N HIS A 181 17.56 14.66 -13.89
CA HIS A 181 18.95 14.81 -14.31
C HIS A 181 19.62 16.04 -13.65
N GLY A 182 18.87 17.12 -13.42
CA GLY A 182 19.38 18.32 -12.74
C GLY A 182 19.91 18.05 -11.32
N TYR A 183 19.36 17.07 -10.57
CA TYR A 183 19.93 16.69 -9.27
C TYR A 183 21.31 16.06 -9.41
N LEU A 184 21.52 15.29 -10.48
CA LEU A 184 22.77 14.61 -10.77
C LEU A 184 23.83 15.59 -11.30
N GLU A 185 23.45 16.51 -12.19
CA GLU A 185 24.30 17.59 -12.69
C GLU A 185 24.75 18.56 -11.58
N THR A 186 23.84 18.88 -10.65
CA THR A 186 24.18 19.71 -9.48
C THR A 186 25.18 19.00 -8.57
N ALA A 187 25.03 17.69 -8.39
CA ALA A 187 25.98 16.89 -7.60
C ALA A 187 27.38 16.87 -8.25
N GLU A 188 27.43 16.82 -9.57
CA GLU A 188 28.68 16.88 -10.35
C GLU A 188 29.32 18.27 -10.29
N SER A 189 28.52 19.34 -10.39
CA SER A 189 29.00 20.73 -10.27
C SER A 189 29.56 21.05 -8.88
N LEU A 190 29.05 20.37 -7.84
CA LEU A 190 29.55 20.47 -6.46
C LEU A 190 30.68 19.47 -6.15
N GLU A 191 31.21 18.78 -7.17
CA GLU A 191 32.29 17.79 -7.06
C GLU A 191 32.05 16.73 -5.98
N LEU A 192 30.79 16.35 -5.77
CA LEU A 192 30.44 15.37 -4.74
C LEU A 192 31.00 14.00 -5.10
N THR A 193 31.68 13.38 -4.14
CA THR A 193 32.14 11.98 -4.26
C THR A 193 30.94 11.02 -4.43
N ARG A 194 31.18 9.80 -4.96
CA ARG A 194 30.12 8.81 -5.19
C ARG A 194 29.28 8.50 -3.94
N GLY A 195 29.92 8.39 -2.78
CA GLY A 195 29.23 8.16 -1.50
C GLY A 195 28.42 9.37 -1.03
N GLN A 196 28.92 10.59 -1.27
CA GLN A 196 28.18 11.83 -0.98
C GLN A 196 26.98 12.00 -1.91
N ARG A 197 27.15 11.77 -3.22
CA ARG A 197 26.06 11.79 -4.20
C ARG A 197 24.96 10.79 -3.82
N LEU A 198 25.34 9.56 -3.44
CA LEU A 198 24.39 8.54 -2.98
C LEU A 198 23.62 9.01 -1.73
N ARG A 199 24.32 9.40 -0.67
CA ARG A 199 23.69 9.70 0.63
C ARG A 199 22.96 11.05 0.69
N ARG A 200 23.45 12.07 -0.02
CA ARG A 200 22.94 13.45 0.08
C ARG A 200 21.99 13.85 -1.04
N VAL A 201 22.02 13.16 -2.17
CA VAL A 201 21.19 13.51 -3.33
C VAL A 201 20.25 12.37 -3.65
N LEU A 202 20.79 11.18 -3.93
CA LEU A 202 19.97 10.07 -4.44
C LEU A 202 19.04 9.49 -3.36
N VAL A 203 19.56 9.12 -2.19
CA VAL A 203 18.75 8.54 -1.10
C VAL A 203 17.60 9.48 -0.68
N PRO A 204 17.82 10.80 -0.44
CA PRO A 204 16.73 11.71 -0.12
C PRO A 204 15.70 11.89 -1.25
N ALA A 205 16.13 11.80 -2.52
CA ALA A 205 15.26 11.93 -3.67
C ALA A 205 14.31 10.73 -3.85
N VAL A 206 14.81 9.51 -3.64
CA VAL A 206 14.04 8.27 -3.83
C VAL A 206 13.20 7.87 -2.61
N LEU A 207 13.53 8.39 -1.43
CA LEU A 207 12.87 8.03 -0.16
C LEU A 207 11.33 8.20 -0.16
N PRO A 208 10.73 9.28 -0.73
CA PRO A 208 9.28 9.40 -0.81
C PRO A 208 8.63 8.24 -1.59
N GLU A 209 9.20 7.87 -2.73
CA GLU A 209 8.69 6.79 -3.59
C GLU A 209 8.93 5.42 -2.97
N TYR A 210 10.06 5.22 -2.29
CA TYR A 210 10.32 4.02 -1.50
C TYR A 210 9.20 3.74 -0.48
N PHE A 211 8.71 4.76 0.24
CA PHE A 211 7.60 4.56 1.20
C PHE A 211 6.26 4.25 0.52
N VAL A 212 6.04 4.70 -0.71
CA VAL A 212 4.89 4.29 -1.52
C VAL A 212 5.02 2.80 -1.87
N GLY A 213 6.19 2.38 -2.34
CA GLY A 213 6.48 0.97 -2.63
C GLY A 213 6.36 0.07 -1.40
N LEU A 214 6.92 0.48 -0.26
CA LEU A 214 6.82 -0.24 1.00
C LEU A 214 5.36 -0.42 1.46
N ARG A 215 4.52 0.60 1.26
CA ARG A 215 3.08 0.51 1.57
C ARG A 215 2.39 -0.55 0.71
N ILE A 216 2.72 -0.62 -0.58
CA ILE A 216 2.19 -1.65 -1.49
C ILE A 216 2.71 -3.03 -1.07
N ALA A 217 4.00 -3.14 -0.71
CA ALA A 217 4.62 -4.38 -0.24
C ALA A 217 3.96 -4.90 1.03
N VAL A 218 3.63 -4.03 2.00
CA VAL A 218 2.88 -4.40 3.21
C VAL A 218 1.52 -5.01 2.88
N GLY A 219 0.74 -4.37 2.00
CA GLY A 219 -0.56 -4.88 1.60
C GLY A 219 -0.46 -6.26 0.93
N ASN A 220 0.52 -6.42 0.04
CA ASN A 220 0.78 -7.70 -0.62
C ASN A 220 1.30 -8.78 0.36
N ALA A 221 2.12 -8.41 1.35
CA ALA A 221 2.61 -9.35 2.36
C ALA A 221 1.47 -9.90 3.22
N VAL A 222 0.51 -9.06 3.62
CA VAL A 222 -0.71 -9.50 4.33
C VAL A 222 -1.53 -10.46 3.47
N LEU A 223 -1.73 -10.13 2.19
CA LEU A 223 -2.44 -11.00 1.25
C LEU A 223 -1.76 -12.37 1.12
N LEU A 224 -0.44 -12.39 0.94
CA LEU A 224 0.31 -13.63 0.75
C LEU A 224 0.36 -14.47 2.02
N ILE A 225 0.60 -13.90 3.20
CA ILE A 225 0.67 -14.70 4.44
C ILE A 225 -0.65 -15.41 4.72
N VAL A 226 -1.79 -14.73 4.51
CA VAL A 226 -3.12 -15.33 4.70
C VAL A 226 -3.35 -16.46 3.70
N GLY A 227 -3.00 -16.24 2.42
CA GLY A 227 -3.09 -17.27 1.39
C GLY A 227 -2.21 -18.49 1.68
N VAL A 228 -1.01 -18.28 2.19
CA VAL A 228 -0.12 -19.36 2.63
C VAL A 228 -0.70 -20.10 3.83
N GLU A 229 -1.27 -19.38 4.81
CA GLU A 229 -1.86 -19.96 6.01
C GLU A 229 -3.10 -20.80 5.72
N PHE A 230 -3.84 -20.52 4.62
CA PHE A 230 -4.94 -21.37 4.15
C PHE A 230 -4.47 -22.75 3.67
N VAL A 231 -3.30 -22.83 3.01
CA VAL A 231 -2.87 -24.07 2.36
C VAL A 231 -2.34 -25.08 3.37
N MET A 232 -1.56 -24.65 4.36
CA MET A 232 -0.80 -25.62 5.17
C MET A 232 -0.49 -25.22 6.60
N SER A 233 -1.07 -24.12 7.11
CA SER A 233 -0.73 -23.68 8.46
C SER A 233 -1.73 -24.25 9.48
N SER A 234 -1.21 -24.92 10.51
CA SER A 234 -1.95 -25.26 11.73
C SER A 234 -2.15 -24.06 12.67
N GLU A 235 -1.43 -22.97 12.40
CA GLU A 235 -1.34 -21.76 13.22
C GLU A 235 -1.53 -20.50 12.37
N GLY A 236 -1.76 -19.35 12.99
CA GLY A 236 -1.97 -18.09 12.28
C GLY A 236 -3.44 -17.80 11.95
N ILE A 237 -3.74 -16.54 11.63
CA ILE A 237 -5.11 -16.08 11.43
C ILE A 237 -5.76 -16.71 10.20
N GLY A 238 -5.01 -16.93 9.11
CA GLY A 238 -5.50 -17.61 7.94
C GLY A 238 -5.98 -19.04 8.27
N SER A 239 -5.24 -19.76 9.11
CA SER A 239 -5.65 -21.10 9.59
C SER A 239 -6.93 -21.04 10.45
N LEU A 240 -7.10 -19.98 11.24
CA LEU A 240 -8.27 -19.77 12.09
C LEU A 240 -9.51 -19.53 11.21
N ILE A 241 -9.38 -18.67 10.20
CA ILE A 241 -10.43 -18.38 9.21
C ILE A 241 -10.80 -19.67 8.47
N TRP A 242 -9.81 -20.39 7.93
CA TRP A 242 -10.04 -21.59 7.15
C TRP A 242 -10.72 -22.70 7.95
N ARG A 243 -10.24 -22.97 9.18
CA ARG A 243 -10.87 -23.96 10.06
C ARG A 243 -12.28 -23.57 10.46
N SER A 244 -12.51 -22.29 10.76
CA SER A 244 -13.84 -21.78 11.10
C SER A 244 -14.81 -21.94 9.94
N TRP A 245 -14.34 -21.73 8.70
CA TRP A 245 -15.12 -21.99 7.49
C TRP A 245 -15.47 -23.48 7.33
N GLN A 246 -14.51 -24.39 7.56
CA GLN A 246 -14.75 -25.84 7.44
C GLN A 246 -15.82 -26.37 8.39
N ILE A 247 -15.92 -25.81 9.59
CA ILE A 247 -16.93 -26.21 10.60
C ILE A 247 -18.18 -25.32 10.61
N PHE A 248 -18.33 -24.42 9.62
CA PHE A 248 -19.42 -23.44 9.54
C PHE A 248 -19.58 -22.55 10.79
N ALA A 249 -18.49 -22.29 11.52
CA ALA A 249 -18.46 -21.31 12.60
C ALA A 249 -18.25 -19.89 12.03
N THR A 250 -19.31 -19.32 11.45
CA THR A 250 -19.20 -18.09 10.65
C THR A 250 -18.81 -16.88 11.49
N GLU A 251 -19.26 -16.75 12.74
CA GLU A 251 -18.85 -15.67 13.63
C GLU A 251 -17.33 -15.65 13.86
N ARG A 252 -16.74 -16.84 14.09
CA ARG A 252 -15.28 -17.00 14.25
C ARG A 252 -14.52 -16.68 12.96
N MET A 253 -15.06 -17.10 11.82
CA MET A 253 -14.51 -16.81 10.50
C MET A 253 -14.47 -15.29 10.25
N TYR A 254 -15.58 -14.59 10.47
CA TYR A 254 -15.66 -13.14 10.31
C TYR A 254 -14.76 -12.40 11.31
N ALA A 255 -14.67 -12.84 12.57
CA ALA A 255 -13.75 -12.26 13.54
C ALA A 255 -12.29 -12.34 13.06
N GLY A 256 -11.88 -13.47 12.48
CA GLY A 256 -10.57 -13.63 11.83
C GLY A 256 -10.37 -12.68 10.64
N ILE A 257 -11.36 -12.57 9.75
CA ILE A 257 -11.31 -11.66 8.58
C ILE A 257 -11.16 -10.20 9.02
N VAL A 258 -11.94 -9.77 10.01
CA VAL A 258 -11.83 -8.42 10.60
C VAL A 258 -10.44 -8.21 11.21
N CYS A 259 -9.90 -9.21 11.91
CA CYS A 259 -8.55 -9.15 12.48
C CYS A 259 -7.47 -8.94 11.40
N VAL A 260 -7.53 -9.67 10.28
CA VAL A 260 -6.61 -9.47 9.14
C VAL A 260 -6.75 -8.07 8.54
N GLY A 261 -7.99 -7.60 8.36
CA GLY A 261 -8.26 -6.25 7.85
C GLY A 261 -7.67 -5.16 8.75
N LEU A 262 -7.84 -5.30 10.06
CA LEU A 262 -7.25 -4.41 11.06
C LEU A 262 -5.72 -4.48 11.05
N LEU A 263 -5.14 -5.68 10.97
CA LEU A 263 -3.68 -5.86 10.88
C LEU A 263 -3.12 -5.11 9.66
N GLY A 264 -3.69 -5.31 8.48
CA GLY A 264 -3.26 -4.62 7.26
C GLY A 264 -3.42 -3.11 7.34
N TYR A 265 -4.53 -2.63 7.91
CA TYR A 265 -4.75 -1.20 8.16
C TYR A 265 -3.69 -0.62 9.11
N VAL A 266 -3.43 -1.27 10.24
CA VAL A 266 -2.45 -0.84 11.24
C VAL A 266 -1.05 -0.78 10.62
N LEU A 267 -0.61 -1.85 9.95
CA LEU A 267 0.70 -1.88 9.29
C LEU A 267 0.83 -0.78 8.24
N THR A 268 -0.20 -0.56 7.43
CA THR A 268 -0.24 0.53 6.43
C THR A 268 -0.14 1.91 7.08
N LYS A 269 -0.82 2.11 8.21
CA LYS A 269 -0.74 3.36 8.98
C LYS A 269 0.65 3.56 9.58
N LEU A 270 1.26 2.52 10.12
CA LEU A 270 2.63 2.57 10.65
C LEU A 270 3.62 3.00 9.56
N VAL A 271 3.54 2.44 8.36
CA VAL A 271 4.36 2.88 7.21
C VAL A 271 4.12 4.35 6.89
N THR A 272 2.86 4.80 6.90
CA THR A 272 2.54 6.22 6.61
C THR A 272 3.10 7.16 7.68
N ILE A 273 3.08 6.75 8.96
CA ILE A 273 3.66 7.52 10.07
C ILE A 273 5.19 7.56 9.92
N ALA A 274 5.82 6.42 9.67
CA ALA A 274 7.26 6.33 9.42
C ALA A 274 7.70 7.21 8.25
N ALA A 275 6.94 7.21 7.15
CA ALA A 275 7.19 8.05 5.98
C ALA A 275 7.18 9.54 6.32
N ARG A 276 6.23 10.01 7.15
CA ARG A 276 6.15 11.43 7.55
C ARG A 276 7.34 11.87 8.37
N VAL A 277 7.86 10.99 9.22
CA VAL A 277 9.02 11.27 10.08
C VAL A 277 10.30 11.24 9.25
N ALA A 278 10.45 10.25 8.37
CA ALA A 278 11.65 10.06 7.55
C ALA A 278 11.75 11.03 6.36
N VAL A 279 10.62 11.51 5.84
CA VAL A 279 10.54 12.36 4.63
C VAL A 279 9.81 13.69 4.90
N PRO A 280 10.34 14.57 5.77
CA PRO A 280 9.72 15.86 6.06
C PRO A 280 9.70 16.81 4.84
N TRP A 281 10.55 16.59 3.83
CA TRP A 281 10.62 17.37 2.59
C TRP A 281 9.68 16.86 1.48
N GLY A 282 9.03 15.70 1.67
CA GLY A 282 8.22 15.05 0.64
C GLY A 282 6.91 15.78 0.30
N PRO A 283 6.22 15.36 -0.77
CA PRO A 283 5.01 16.01 -1.28
C PRO A 283 3.93 16.22 -0.21
N LYS A 284 3.22 17.35 -0.29
CA LYS A 284 2.21 17.78 0.70
C LYS A 284 1.07 16.76 0.92
N SER A 285 0.83 15.81 0.02
CA SER A 285 -0.15 14.72 0.17
C SER A 285 0.19 13.75 1.33
N MET A 286 1.46 13.67 1.74
CA MET A 286 1.89 12.88 2.90
C MET A 286 1.69 13.61 4.24
N LYS A 287 1.58 14.95 4.24
CA LYS A 287 1.32 15.76 5.44
C LYS A 287 -0.18 15.95 5.61
N ARG A 288 -0.80 15.24 6.56
CA ARG A 288 -2.09 15.69 7.14
C ARG A 288 -1.80 17.07 7.76
N ARG A 289 -2.23 18.16 7.08
CA ARG A 289 -2.17 19.51 7.64
C ARG A 289 -2.89 19.48 9.00
N ARG A 290 -2.18 19.89 10.05
CA ARG A 290 -2.76 20.26 11.34
C ARG A 290 -3.78 21.37 11.13
#